data_AF-A0A958XZD9-F1
#
_entry.id   AF-A0A958XZD9-F1
#
_cell.length_a   1.000
_cell.length_b   1.000
_cell.length_c   1.000
_cell.angle_alpha   90.00
_cell.angle_beta   90.00
_cell.angle_gamma   90.00
#
_symmetry.space_group_name_H-M   'P 1'
#
loop_
_entity.id
_entity.type
_entity.pdbx_description
1 polymer ?
#
loop_
_entity_poly.entity_id
_entity_poly.type
_entity_poly.pdbx_seq_one_letter_code
_entity_poly.pdbx_strand_id
1 'polypeptide(L)'
;MFLSSHTKSKSTRIYPSKRANQLNFIPALLWAALIFTLSTGHAVEVPRFSNLLEPDKLAHAAAYFVLAGLLLWGFHRTTGLSPKAMTVAIMASVLYGIGMECIQYAFFPNRYFEVLDIIANIIGSILGVLGINFLIK
;
A
#
# COMPACT_ATOMS: atom_id res chain seq x y z
N MET A 1 60.90 8.42 -20.00
CA MET A 1 59.56 8.90 -20.42
C MET A 1 59.16 7.99 -21.58
N PHE A 2 58.37 6.93 -21.40
CA PHE A 2 56.92 6.93 -21.24
C PHE A 2 56.47 5.70 -20.44
N LEU A 3 55.56 5.91 -19.48
CA LEU A 3 54.90 4.88 -18.68
C LEU A 3 53.76 4.24 -19.49
N SER A 4 53.73 2.91 -19.55
CA SER A 4 52.63 2.13 -20.12
C SER A 4 51.40 2.19 -19.22
N SER A 5 50.31 2.79 -19.70
CA SER A 5 49.05 2.91 -18.98
C SER A 5 48.21 1.64 -19.12
N HIS A 6 48.11 0.88 -18.02
CA HIS A 6 47.16 -0.22 -17.90
C HIS A 6 45.73 0.32 -17.79
N THR A 7 44.95 0.19 -18.87
CA THR A 7 43.51 0.46 -18.85
C THR A 7 42.78 -0.72 -18.18
N LYS A 8 42.36 -0.53 -16.93
CA LYS A 8 41.44 -1.45 -16.26
C LYS A 8 40.09 -1.43 -16.98
N SER A 9 39.79 -2.47 -17.73
CA SER A 9 38.46 -2.76 -18.25
C SER A 9 37.46 -2.81 -17.10
N LYS A 10 36.54 -1.83 -17.05
CA LYS A 10 35.43 -1.82 -16.11
C LYS A 10 34.45 -2.90 -16.55
N SER A 11 34.46 -4.03 -15.85
CA SER A 11 33.44 -5.08 -15.96
C SER A 11 32.06 -4.46 -15.69
N THR A 12 31.30 -4.20 -16.76
CA THR A 12 29.89 -3.86 -16.67
C THR A 12 29.14 -5.14 -16.28
N ARG A 13 28.86 -5.28 -14.99
CA ARG A 13 27.92 -6.29 -14.51
C ARG A 13 26.55 -5.96 -15.11
N ILE A 14 26.20 -6.62 -16.21
CA ILE A 14 24.89 -6.54 -16.84
C ILE A 14 23.91 -7.17 -15.85
N TYR A 15 23.20 -6.33 -15.08
CA TYR A 15 22.06 -6.80 -14.30
C TYR A 15 20.97 -7.20 -15.30
N PRO A 16 20.45 -8.44 -15.25
CA PRO A 16 19.33 -8.81 -16.11
C PRO A 16 18.17 -7.85 -15.78
N SER A 17 17.67 -7.17 -16.80
CA SER A 17 16.45 -6.37 -16.68
C SER A 17 15.35 -7.32 -16.25
N LYS A 18 14.96 -7.26 -14.97
CA LYS A 18 13.73 -7.91 -14.51
C LYS A 18 12.60 -7.23 -15.28
N ARG A 19 12.12 -7.88 -16.35
CA ARG A 19 10.96 -7.43 -17.10
C ARG A 19 9.85 -7.19 -16.09
N ALA A 20 9.31 -5.97 -16.06
CA ALA A 20 8.31 -5.58 -15.07
C ALA A 20 7.09 -6.50 -15.20
N ASN A 21 6.96 -7.46 -14.30
CA ASN A 21 5.83 -8.37 -14.31
C ASN A 21 4.71 -7.75 -13.48
N GLN A 22 3.71 -7.16 -14.14
CA GLN A 22 2.57 -6.55 -13.47
C GLN A 22 1.76 -7.54 -12.63
N LEU A 23 1.89 -8.84 -12.88
CA LEU A 23 1.28 -9.90 -12.07
C LEU A 23 1.73 -9.86 -10.59
N ASN A 24 2.87 -9.24 -10.27
CA ASN A 24 3.33 -9.07 -8.90
C ASN A 24 2.38 -8.21 -8.04
N PHE A 25 1.46 -7.45 -8.64
CA PHE A 25 0.47 -6.65 -7.93
C PHE A 25 -0.88 -7.35 -7.73
N ILE A 26 -1.05 -8.58 -8.25
CA ILE A 26 -2.29 -9.36 -8.08
C ILE A 26 -2.70 -9.48 -6.61
N PRO A 27 -1.81 -9.79 -5.66
CA PRO A 27 -2.20 -9.87 -4.25
C PRO A 27 -2.78 -8.57 -3.71
N ALA A 28 -2.21 -7.41 -4.09
CA ALA A 28 -2.72 -6.11 -3.69
C ALA A 28 -4.11 -5.84 -4.30
N LEU A 29 -4.34 -6.23 -5.55
CA LEU A 29 -5.64 -6.09 -6.21
C LEU A 29 -6.71 -6.99 -5.58
N LEU A 30 -6.37 -8.24 -5.28
CA LEU A 30 -7.28 -9.16 -4.57
C LEU A 30 -7.62 -8.63 -3.18
N TRP A 31 -6.64 -8.07 -2.48
CA TRP A 31 -6.87 -7.45 -1.17
C TRP A 31 -7.73 -6.19 -1.26
N ALA A 32 -7.51 -5.34 -2.26
CA ALA A 32 -8.36 -4.19 -2.52
C ALA A 32 -9.82 -4.62 -2.79
N ALA A 33 -10.03 -5.65 -3.63
CA ALA A 33 -11.35 -6.20 -3.88
C ALA A 33 -12.02 -6.77 -2.61
N LEU A 34 -11.24 -7.39 -1.72
CA LEU A 34 -11.72 -7.82 -0.41
C LEU A 34 -12.14 -6.63 0.44
N ILE A 35 -11.31 -5.58 0.54
CA ILE A 35 -11.66 -4.34 1.26
C ILE A 35 -12.97 -3.76 0.70
N PHE A 36 -13.10 -3.65 -0.62
CA PHE A 36 -14.31 -3.15 -1.25
C PHE A 36 -15.54 -3.95 -0.80
N THR A 37 -15.47 -5.27 -0.87
CA THR A 37 -16.57 -6.16 -0.52
C THR A 37 -16.96 -6.02 0.96
N LEU A 38 -15.98 -5.97 1.86
CA LEU A 38 -16.21 -5.84 3.30
C LEU A 38 -16.75 -4.46 3.67
N SER A 39 -16.19 -3.39 3.09
CA SER A 39 -16.60 -2.01 3.35
C SER A 39 -17.98 -1.68 2.79
N THR A 40 -18.41 -2.35 1.72
CA THR A 40 -19.74 -2.14 1.10
C THR A 40 -20.82 -3.09 1.60
N GLY A 41 -20.47 -4.06 2.46
CA GLY A 41 -21.44 -4.93 3.11
C GLY A 41 -22.44 -4.19 4.00
N HIS A 42 -23.49 -4.88 4.44
CA HIS A 42 -24.52 -4.32 5.31
C HIS A 42 -23.91 -3.62 6.53
N ALA A 43 -24.23 -2.34 6.70
CA ALA A 43 -23.85 -1.59 7.88
C ALA A 43 -24.56 -2.19 9.10
N VAL A 44 -23.78 -2.72 10.04
CA VAL A 44 -24.29 -2.99 11.39
C VAL A 44 -24.29 -1.65 12.12
N GLU A 45 -25.44 -1.26 12.68
CA GLU A 45 -25.51 -0.09 13.56
C GLU A 45 -24.68 -0.39 14.81
N VAL A 46 -23.39 -0.06 14.76
CA VAL A 46 -22.52 -0.03 15.93
C VAL A 46 -22.73 1.31 16.64
N PRO A 47 -22.76 1.33 17.99
CA PRO A 47 -22.83 2.58 18.72
C PRO A 47 -21.67 3.49 18.25
N ARG A 48 -22.00 4.74 17.91
CA ARG A 48 -21.01 5.73 17.46
C ARG A 48 -20.17 6.17 18.64
N PHE A 49 -19.10 5.43 18.88
CA PHE A 49 -18.02 5.91 19.72
C PHE A 49 -17.13 6.84 18.87
N SER A 50 -16.33 7.69 19.51
CA SER A 50 -15.63 8.81 18.85
C SER A 50 -14.10 8.70 18.90
N ASN A 51 -13.55 7.49 19.01
CA ASN A 51 -12.11 7.28 19.22
C ASN A 51 -11.45 6.34 18.19
N LEU A 52 -10.14 6.52 18.01
CA LEU A 52 -9.32 5.74 17.06
C LEU A 52 -9.01 4.31 17.51
N LEU A 53 -9.37 3.92 18.74
CA LEU A 53 -9.10 2.59 19.29
C LEU A 53 -10.29 1.63 19.15
N GLU A 54 -11.36 2.09 18.51
CA GLU A 54 -12.50 1.24 18.21
C GLU A 54 -12.13 0.08 17.29
N PRO A 55 -12.73 -1.10 17.48
CA PRO A 55 -12.45 -2.27 16.65
C PRO A 55 -12.59 -2.01 15.14
N ASP A 56 -13.55 -1.18 14.75
CA ASP A 56 -13.78 -0.75 13.38
C ASP A 56 -12.58 0.03 12.82
N LYS A 57 -12.11 1.05 13.55
CA LYS A 57 -10.95 1.87 13.15
C LYS A 57 -9.64 1.07 13.15
N LEU A 58 -9.50 0.12 14.08
CA LEU A 58 -8.38 -0.83 14.07
C LEU A 58 -8.43 -1.78 12.87
N ALA A 59 -9.63 -2.25 12.47
CA ALA A 59 -9.80 -3.06 11.27
C ALA A 59 -9.45 -2.28 10.00
N HIS A 60 -9.85 -1.01 9.92
CA HIS A 60 -9.41 -0.07 8.88
C HIS A 60 -7.88 0.06 8.85
N ALA A 61 -7.24 0.39 9.97
CA ALA A 61 -5.78 0.49 10.03
C ALA A 61 -5.09 -0.82 9.60
N ALA A 62 -5.58 -1.98 10.03
CA ALA A 62 -5.04 -3.28 9.64
C ALA A 62 -5.24 -3.58 8.15
N ALA A 63 -6.42 -3.27 7.58
CA ALA A 63 -6.71 -3.49 6.18
C ALA A 63 -5.79 -2.68 5.27
N TYR A 64 -5.56 -1.40 5.59
CA TYR A 64 -4.71 -0.52 4.80
C TYR A 64 -3.21 -0.75 5.05
N PHE A 65 -2.84 -1.26 6.23
CA PHE A 65 -1.50 -1.82 6.49
C PHE A 65 -1.18 -2.92 5.49
N VAL A 66 -2.07 -3.92 5.36
CA VAL A 66 -1.86 -5.03 4.42
C VAL A 66 -1.85 -4.54 2.98
N LEU A 67 -2.79 -3.66 2.59
CA LEU A 67 -2.85 -3.12 1.23
C LEU A 67 -1.54 -2.41 0.82
N ALA A 68 -1.08 -1.46 1.63
CA ALA A 68 0.13 -0.70 1.33
C ALA A 68 1.38 -1.59 1.35
N GLY A 69 1.43 -2.56 2.26
CA GLY A 69 2.47 -3.57 2.30
C GLY A 69 2.54 -4.44 1.03
N LEU A 70 1.39 -4.93 0.55
CA LEU A 70 1.29 -5.72 -0.69
C LEU A 70 1.66 -4.90 -1.93
N LEU A 71 1.27 -3.63 -1.98
CA LEU A 71 1.70 -2.72 -3.06
C LEU A 71 3.22 -2.56 -3.07
N LEU A 72 3.84 -2.33 -1.90
CA LEU A 72 5.29 -2.19 -1.80
C LEU A 72 6.02 -3.51 -2.14
N TRP A 73 5.46 -4.65 -1.74
CA TRP A 73 5.98 -5.96 -2.14
C TRP A 73 5.93 -6.16 -3.65
N GLY A 74 4.83 -5.76 -4.31
CA GLY A 74 4.73 -5.74 -5.77
C GLY A 74 5.82 -4.89 -6.44
N PHE A 75 6.09 -3.70 -5.90
CA PHE A 75 7.21 -2.85 -6.35
C PHE A 75 8.57 -3.50 -6.12
N HIS A 76 8.80 -4.09 -4.94
CA HIS A 76 10.05 -4.79 -4.63
C HIS A 76 10.36 -5.90 -5.66
N ARG A 77 9.35 -6.68 -6.04
CA ARG A 77 9.48 -7.77 -7.02
C ARG A 77 9.70 -7.28 -8.45
N THR A 78 9.28 -6.05 -8.75
CA THR A 78 9.25 -5.48 -10.11
C THR A 78 10.43 -4.56 -10.39
N THR A 79 10.62 -3.53 -9.54
CA THR A 79 11.63 -2.47 -9.70
C THR A 79 12.61 -2.38 -8.54
N GLY A 80 12.40 -3.17 -7.48
CA GLY A 80 13.14 -3.05 -6.22
C GLY A 80 12.53 -2.01 -5.27
N LEU A 81 13.05 -1.98 -4.03
CA LEU A 81 12.64 -0.99 -3.04
C LEU A 81 13.31 0.35 -3.32
N SER A 82 12.52 1.42 -3.31
CA SER A 82 13.00 2.79 -3.43
C SER A 82 12.07 3.74 -2.66
N PRO A 83 12.54 4.93 -2.24
CA PRO A 83 11.67 5.94 -1.62
C PRO A 83 10.47 6.29 -2.50
N LYS A 84 10.66 6.36 -3.82
CA LYS A 84 9.57 6.59 -4.78
C LYS A 84 8.52 5.48 -4.71
N ALA A 85 8.92 4.21 -4.67
CA ALA A 85 7.98 3.09 -4.55
C ALA A 85 7.20 3.13 -3.23
N MET A 86 7.87 3.49 -2.13
CA MET A 86 7.23 3.67 -0.82
C MET A 86 6.18 4.78 -0.85
N THR A 87 6.53 5.96 -1.39
CA THR A 87 5.59 7.07 -1.54
C THR A 87 4.40 6.68 -2.42
N VAL A 88 4.64 6.01 -3.56
CA VAL A 88 3.55 5.58 -4.45
C VAL A 88 2.65 4.56 -3.77
N ALA A 89 3.19 3.60 -3.01
CA ALA A 89 2.38 2.63 -2.27
C ALA A 89 1.47 3.30 -1.23
N ILE A 90 2.00 4.24 -0.44
CA ILE A 90 1.22 5.01 0.55
C ILE A 90 0.15 5.86 -0.15
N MET A 91 0.53 6.61 -1.19
CA MET A 91 -0.43 7.48 -1.87
C MET A 91 -1.55 6.68 -2.55
N ALA A 92 -1.21 5.55 -3.17
CA ALA A 92 -2.20 4.69 -3.80
C ALA A 92 -3.20 4.09 -2.79
N SER A 93 -2.72 3.62 -1.62
CA SER A 93 -3.61 3.08 -0.59
C SER A 93 -4.45 4.16 0.09
N VAL A 94 -3.90 5.36 0.32
CA VAL A 94 -4.66 6.50 0.88
C VAL A 94 -5.74 6.99 -0.09
N LEU A 95 -5.41 7.15 -1.37
CA LEU A 95 -6.38 7.55 -2.39
C LEU A 95 -7.48 6.49 -2.55
N TYR A 96 -7.12 5.21 -2.48
CA TYR A 96 -8.09 4.12 -2.46
C TYR A 96 -9.06 4.25 -1.29
N GLY A 97 -8.55 4.54 -0.08
CA GLY A 97 -9.39 4.68 1.12
C GLY A 97 -10.31 5.89 1.10
N ILE A 98 -9.82 7.04 0.64
CA ILE A 98 -10.68 8.22 0.42
C ILE A 98 -11.76 7.90 -0.63
N GLY A 99 -11.40 7.20 -1.70
CA GLY A 99 -12.36 6.75 -2.71
C GLY A 99 -13.43 5.82 -2.14
N MET A 100 -13.05 4.90 -1.25
CA MET A 100 -13.98 4.00 -0.58
C MET A 100 -14.99 4.75 0.30
N GLU A 101 -14.54 5.71 1.11
CA GLU A 101 -15.43 6.56 1.92
C GLU A 101 -16.44 7.32 1.04
N CYS A 102 -15.97 7.88 -0.07
CA CYS A 102 -16.84 8.54 -1.06
C CYS A 102 -17.86 7.57 -1.67
N ILE A 103 -17.43 6.36 -2.04
CA ILE A 103 -18.32 5.34 -2.63
C ILE A 103 -19.37 4.89 -1.61
N GLN A 104 -18.96 4.61 -0.38
CA GLN A 104 -19.85 4.21 0.71
C GLN A 104 -20.92 5.28 0.95
N TYR A 105 -20.50 6.54 1.11
CA TYR A 105 -21.41 7.66 1.33
C TYR A 105 -22.38 7.89 0.16
N ALA A 106 -21.91 7.77 -1.07
CA ALA A 106 -22.72 8.08 -2.26
C ALA A 106 -23.70 6.97 -2.65
N PHE A 107 -23.35 5.70 -2.43
CA PHE A 107 -24.08 4.57 -3.02
C PHE A 107 -24.69 3.59 -2.01
N PHE A 108 -24.27 3.61 -0.74
CA PHE A 108 -24.69 2.60 0.25
C PHE A 108 -25.53 3.23 1.37
N PRO A 109 -26.83 2.89 1.48
CA PRO A 109 -27.67 3.37 2.57
C PRO A 109 -27.08 3.01 3.93
N ASN A 110 -27.23 3.91 4.91
CA ASN A 110 -26.72 3.77 6.27
C ASN A 110 -25.19 3.69 6.39
N ARG A 111 -24.44 4.02 5.33
CA ARG A 111 -23.00 4.32 5.42
C ARG A 111 -22.80 5.83 5.45
N TYR A 112 -21.87 6.26 6.29
CA TYR A 112 -21.53 7.67 6.50
C TYR A 112 -20.09 7.92 6.10
N PHE A 113 -19.79 9.16 5.73
CA PHE A 113 -18.43 9.58 5.47
C PHE A 113 -17.71 9.83 6.81
N GLU A 114 -16.70 9.03 7.12
CA GLU A 114 -16.07 9.00 8.44
C GLU A 114 -14.61 9.45 8.35
N VAL A 115 -14.31 10.66 8.85
CA VAL A 115 -12.94 11.20 8.83
C VAL A 115 -11.97 10.34 9.66
N LEU A 116 -12.46 9.68 10.72
CA LEU A 116 -11.65 8.78 11.53
C LEU A 116 -11.21 7.53 10.75
N ASP A 117 -12.01 7.05 9.79
CA ASP A 117 -11.62 5.96 8.90
C ASP A 117 -10.49 6.38 7.97
N ILE A 118 -10.55 7.60 7.42
CA ILE A 118 -9.46 8.15 6.60
C ILE A 118 -8.16 8.21 7.42
N ILE A 119 -8.23 8.69 8.67
CA ILE A 119 -7.07 8.77 9.56
C ILE A 119 -6.51 7.37 9.85
N ALA A 120 -7.37 6.40 10.18
CA ALA A 120 -6.97 5.02 10.41
C ALA A 120 -6.32 4.40 9.15
N ASN A 121 -6.89 4.63 7.97
CA ASN A 121 -6.37 4.15 6.69
C ASN A 121 -4.97 4.74 6.40
N ILE A 122 -4.75 6.02 6.69
CA ILE A 122 -3.44 6.69 6.54
C ILE A 122 -2.41 6.07 7.49
N ILE A 123 -2.75 5.94 8.78
CA ILE A 123 -1.86 5.33 9.79
C ILE A 123 -1.49 3.91 9.36
N GLY A 124 -2.49 3.10 9.01
CA GLY A 124 -2.31 1.75 8.49
C GLY A 124 -1.36 1.71 7.30
N SER A 125 -1.60 2.56 6.29
CA SER A 125 -0.79 2.63 5.08
C SER A 125 0.69 2.92 5.35
N ILE A 126 0.97 3.90 6.23
CA ILE A 126 2.34 4.25 6.62
C ILE A 126 3.00 3.07 7.34
N LEU A 127 2.33 2.49 8.34
CA LEU A 127 2.84 1.35 9.09
C LEU A 127 3.08 0.13 8.20
N GLY A 128 2.21 -0.12 7.21
CA GLY A 128 2.33 -1.23 6.25
C GLY A 128 3.59 -1.13 5.41
N VAL A 129 3.86 0.06 4.87
CA VAL A 129 5.09 0.33 4.12
C VAL A 129 6.33 0.21 5.01
N LEU A 130 6.30 0.75 6.22
CA LEU A 130 7.43 0.66 7.15
C LEU A 130 7.70 -0.80 7.56
N GLY A 131 6.65 -1.56 7.87
CA GLY A 131 6.73 -2.97 8.26
C GLY A 131 7.31 -3.83 7.15
N ILE A 132 6.79 -3.74 5.93
CA ILE A 132 7.33 -4.50 4.79
C ILE A 132 8.76 -4.09 4.44
N ASN A 133 9.08 -2.79 4.48
CA ASN A 133 10.44 -2.33 4.25
C ASN A 133 11.43 -2.86 5.32
N PHE A 134 10.98 -3.01 6.58
CA PHE A 134 11.78 -3.63 7.63
C PHE A 134 11.97 -5.14 7.41
N LEU A 135 10.94 -5.85 6.95
CA LEU A 135 10.99 -7.30 6.73
C LEU A 135 11.78 -7.74 5.49
N ILE A 136 11.89 -6.88 4.47
CA ILE A 136 12.57 -7.20 3.21
C ILE A 136 14.06 -6.82 3.24
N LYS A 137 14.45 -5.86 4.08
CA LYS A 137 15.85 -5.48 4.27
C LYS A 137 16.60 -6.54 5.06
#